data_AF-A0A1Q5KVX9-F1
#
_entry.id   AF-A0A1Q5KVX9-F1
#
_cell.length_a   1.000
_cell.length_b   1.000
_cell.length_c   1.000
_cell.angle_alpha   90.00
_cell.angle_beta   90.00
_cell.angle_gamma   90.00
#
_symmetry.space_group_name_H-M   'P 1'
#
loop_
_entity.id
_entity.type
_entity.pdbx_description
1 polymer ?
#
loop_
_entity_poly.entity_id
_entity_poly.type
_entity_poly.pdbx_seq_one_letter_code
_entity_poly.pdbx_strand_id
1 'polypeptide(L)'
;MHASSEDSGTSPALILFLCLFLIMGLVQVIRPQLLWRVNSRLQRGWVKDPDATEPTSKGYAVQRVTGVLFLAVATWMLVQNI
;
A
#
# COMPACT_ATOMS: atom_id res chain seq x y z
N MET A 1 35.71 4.53 21.40
CA MET A 1 34.47 5.32 21.16
C MET A 1 34.30 5.36 19.64
N HIS A 2 33.55 4.44 19.06
CA HIS A 2 33.27 4.42 17.62
C HIS A 2 31.90 5.08 17.47
N ALA A 3 31.90 6.36 17.10
CA ALA A 3 30.68 7.03 16.66
C ALA A 3 30.38 6.43 15.27
N SER A 4 29.39 5.54 15.19
CA SER A 4 28.80 5.21 13.90
C SER A 4 28.25 6.49 13.32
N SER A 5 28.87 6.97 12.24
CA SER A 5 28.27 7.98 11.38
C SER A 5 26.94 7.42 10.90
N GLU A 6 25.85 7.82 11.54
CA GLU A 6 24.51 7.62 10.99
C GLU A 6 24.47 8.46 9.71
N ASP A 7 24.66 7.76 8.59
CA ASP A 7 24.48 8.30 7.25
C ASP A 7 23.06 8.86 7.18
N SER A 8 22.95 10.17 7.39
CA SER A 8 21.70 10.94 7.39
C SER A 8 21.27 11.24 5.95
N GLY A 9 21.46 10.26 5.06
CA GLY A 9 21.01 10.25 3.67
C GLY A 9 19.80 9.32 3.55
N THR A 10 18.91 9.61 2.60
CA THR A 10 17.72 8.78 2.36
C THR A 10 18.11 7.30 2.27
N SER A 11 17.50 6.48 3.14
CA SER A 11 17.72 5.03 3.10
C SER A 11 17.24 4.43 1.77
N PRO A 12 18.08 3.70 1.01
CA PRO A 12 17.64 3.00 -0.21
C PRO A 12 16.47 2.04 0.05
N ALA A 13 16.41 1.47 1.26
CA ALA A 13 15.29 0.62 1.67
C ALA A 13 13.96 1.40 1.73
N LEU A 14 13.98 2.66 2.17
CA LEU A 14 12.81 3.54 2.18
C LEU A 14 12.31 3.80 0.75
N ILE A 15 13.21 4.08 -0.20
CA ILE A 15 12.85 4.31 -1.61
C ILE A 15 12.19 3.06 -2.20
N LEU A 16 12.79 1.88 -2.01
CA LEU A 16 12.22 0.62 -2.48
C LEU A 16 10.84 0.35 -1.86
N PHE A 17 10.69 0.61 -0.57
CA PHE A 17 9.42 0.48 0.12
C PHE A 17 8.36 1.42 -0.45
N LEU A 18 8.68 2.69 -0.67
CA LEU A 18 7.77 3.67 -1.29
C LEU A 18 7.37 3.25 -2.71
N CYS A 19 8.29 2.74 -3.52
CA CYS A 19 7.99 2.23 -4.85
C CYS A 19 6.99 1.06 -4.82
N LEU A 20 7.19 0.08 -3.92
CA LEU A 20 6.23 -1.02 -3.73
C LEU A 20 4.85 -0.51 -3.32
N PHE A 21 4.82 0.46 -2.41
CA PHE A 21 3.58 1.07 -1.95
C PHE A 21 2.87 1.86 -3.06
N LEU A 22 3.60 2.56 -3.93
CA LEU A 22 3.02 3.20 -5.11
C LEU A 22 2.38 2.19 -6.07
N ILE A 23 3.04 1.05 -6.32
CA ILE A 23 2.47 -0.02 -7.15
C ILE A 23 1.18 -0.54 -6.49
N MET A 24 1.21 -0.83 -5.19
CA MET A 24 0.04 -1.31 -4.45
C MET A 24 -1.11 -0.29 -4.46
N GLY A 25 -0.81 0.99 -4.22
CA GLY A 25 -1.77 2.09 -4.27
C GLY A 25 -2.37 2.26 -5.66
N LEU A 26 -1.57 2.09 -6.72
CA LEU A 26 -2.04 2.14 -8.10
C LEU A 26 -3.01 1.00 -8.41
N VAL A 27 -2.72 -0.22 -7.95
CA VAL A 27 -3.65 -1.35 -8.05
C VAL A 27 -4.95 -1.03 -7.30
N GLN A 28 -4.87 -0.42 -6.10
CA GLN A 28 -6.05 -0.01 -5.33
C GLN A 28 -6.94 0.98 -6.09
N VAL A 29 -6.36 1.92 -6.84
CA VAL A 29 -7.11 2.89 -7.65
C VAL A 29 -7.74 2.23 -8.89
N ILE A 30 -6.98 1.42 -9.63
CA ILE A 30 -7.46 0.86 -10.90
C ILE A 30 -8.42 -0.31 -10.66
N ARG A 31 -8.00 -1.30 -9.86
CA ARG A 31 -8.73 -2.55 -9.60
C ARG A 31 -8.56 -2.97 -8.13
N PRO A 32 -9.26 -2.30 -7.19
CA PRO A 32 -9.18 -2.65 -5.76
C PRO A 32 -9.61 -4.10 -5.46
N GLN A 33 -10.42 -4.70 -6.33
CA GLN A 33 -10.85 -6.10 -6.24
C GLN A 33 -9.66 -7.09 -6.30
N LEU A 34 -8.55 -6.72 -6.97
CA LEU A 34 -7.37 -7.59 -7.02
C LEU A 34 -6.73 -7.72 -5.64
N LEU A 35 -6.62 -6.60 -4.90
CA LEU A 35 -6.11 -6.61 -3.53
C LEU A 35 -7.02 -7.41 -2.61
N TRP A 36 -8.35 -7.23 -2.75
CA TRP A 36 -9.29 -8.05 -1.99
C TRP A 36 -9.15 -9.54 -2.31
N ARG A 37 -9.04 -9.93 -3.58
CA ARG A 37 -8.90 -11.35 -3.98
C ARG A 37 -7.63 -12.00 -3.45
N VAL A 38 -6.53 -11.26 -3.40
CA VAL A 38 -5.28 -11.75 -2.79
C VAL A 38 -5.46 -11.87 -1.28
N ASN A 39 -6.01 -10.84 -0.65
CA ASN A 39 -6.24 -10.81 0.80
C ASN A 39 -7.22 -11.91 1.26
N SER A 40 -8.32 -12.13 0.55
CA SER A 40 -9.33 -13.14 0.88
C SER A 40 -8.77 -14.56 0.81
N ARG A 41 -7.84 -14.84 -0.12
CA ARG A 41 -7.11 -16.11 -0.18
C ARG A 41 -6.22 -16.32 1.05
N LEU A 42 -5.57 -15.28 1.53
CA LEU A 42 -4.77 -15.35 2.76
C LEU A 42 -5.67 -15.53 4.00
N GLN A 43 -6.86 -14.93 3.99
CA GLN A 43 -7.83 -15.04 5.08
C GLN A 43 -8.56 -16.38 5.16
N ARG A 44 -8.64 -17.16 4.07
CA ARG A 44 -9.30 -18.48 4.06
C ARG A 44 -8.77 -19.48 5.11
N GLY A 45 -7.56 -19.27 5.62
CA GLY A 45 -7.00 -20.08 6.72
C GLY A 45 -7.38 -19.63 8.13
N TRP A 46 -7.96 -18.43 8.28
CA TRP A 46 -8.15 -17.75 9.57
C TRP A 46 -9.59 -17.28 9.80
N VAL A 47 -10.34 -17.04 8.72
CA VAL A 47 -11.70 -16.50 8.76
C VAL A 47 -12.68 -17.57 8.26
N LYS A 48 -13.75 -17.79 9.03
CA LYS A 48 -14.78 -18.81 8.76
C LYS A 48 -15.49 -18.59 7.43
N ASP A 49 -15.73 -17.34 7.05
CA ASP A 49 -16.31 -16.95 5.77
C ASP A 49 -15.68 -15.63 5.27
N PRO A 50 -14.62 -15.69 4.46
CA PRO A 50 -13.95 -14.50 3.94
C PRO A 50 -14.75 -13.81 2.83
N ASP A 51 -15.66 -14.51 2.16
CA ASP A 51 -16.47 -13.93 1.08
C ASP A 51 -17.56 -13.02 1.66
N ALA A 52 -18.04 -13.29 2.87
CA ALA A 52 -18.92 -12.38 3.64
C ALA A 52 -18.27 -11.03 4.00
N THR A 53 -16.96 -10.89 3.85
CA THR A 53 -16.22 -9.64 4.12
C THR A 53 -15.89 -8.85 2.85
N GLU A 54 -16.41 -9.26 1.69
CA GLU A 54 -16.20 -8.52 0.46
C GLU A 54 -16.74 -7.09 0.55
N PRO A 55 -15.94 -6.07 0.20
CA PRO A 55 -16.44 -4.70 0.10
C PRO A 55 -17.58 -4.59 -0.91
N THR A 56 -18.62 -3.85 -0.56
CA THR A 56 -19.68 -3.49 -1.51
C THR A 56 -19.13 -2.59 -2.62
N SER A 57 -19.91 -2.36 -3.69
CA SER A 57 -19.52 -1.42 -4.76
C SER A 57 -19.19 -0.02 -4.24
N LYS A 58 -19.89 0.45 -3.19
CA LYS A 58 -19.57 1.71 -2.50
C LYS A 58 -18.26 1.61 -1.71
N GLY A 59 -18.01 0.48 -1.05
CA GLY A 59 -16.74 0.20 -0.38
C GLY A 59 -15.54 0.24 -1.33
N TYR A 60 -15.67 -0.35 -2.52
CA TYR A 60 -14.65 -0.26 -3.56
C TYR A 60 -14.46 1.17 -4.09
N ALA A 61 -15.53 1.97 -4.19
CA ALA A 61 -15.40 3.38 -4.58
C ALA A 61 -14.62 4.19 -3.53
N VAL A 62 -14.92 3.99 -2.24
CA VAL A 62 -14.17 4.60 -1.13
C VAL A 62 -12.70 4.16 -1.17
N GLN A 63 -12.42 2.87 -1.39
CA GLN A 63 -11.04 2.38 -1.54
C GLN A 63 -10.29 3.07 -2.67
N ARG A 64 -10.92 3.34 -3.81
CA ARG A 64 -10.28 4.09 -4.90
C ARG A 64 -9.94 5.51 -4.48
N VAL A 65 -10.88 6.22 -3.84
CA VAL A 65 -10.65 7.58 -3.34
C VAL A 65 -9.51 7.61 -2.33
N THR A 66 -9.52 6.70 -1.36
CA THR A 66 -8.42 6.54 -0.40
C THR A 66 -7.11 6.21 -1.11
N GLY A 67 -7.13 5.36 -2.14
CA GLY A 67 -5.97 5.02 -2.95
C GLY A 67 -5.38 6.24 -3.67
N VAL A 68 -6.21 7.14 -4.21
CA VAL A 68 -5.74 8.37 -4.85
C VAL A 68 -5.05 9.29 -3.83
N LEU A 69 -5.65 9.49 -2.66
CA LEU A 69 -5.05 10.29 -1.58
C LEU A 69 -3.73 9.67 -1.13
N PHE A 70 -3.71 8.35 -0.95
CA PHE A 70 -2.53 7.60 -0.59
C PHE A 70 -1.40 7.77 -1.62
N LEU A 71 -1.69 7.64 -2.92
CA LEU A 71 -0.71 7.83 -4.00
C LEU A 71 -0.15 9.24 -4.02
N ALA A 72 -0.98 10.27 -3.82
CA ALA A 72 -0.51 11.65 -3.77
C ALA A 72 0.52 11.85 -2.65
N VAL A 73 0.23 11.32 -1.45
CA VAL A 73 1.15 11.41 -0.30
C VAL A 73 2.41 10.58 -0.53
N ALA A 74 2.30 9.33 -0.98
CA ALA A 74 3.45 8.47 -1.23
C ALA A 74 4.37 9.03 -2.32
N THR A 75 3.80 9.64 -3.36
CA THR A 75 4.57 10.30 -4.43
C THR A 75 5.29 11.54 -3.89
N TRP A 76 4.61 12.37 -3.09
CA TRP A 76 5.23 13.51 -2.42
C TRP A 76 6.42 13.05 -1.56
N MET A 77 6.23 12.01 -0.74
CA MET A 77 7.31 11.45 0.09
C MET A 77 8.47 10.97 -0.77
N LEU A 78 8.21 10.26 -1.86
CA LEU A 78 9.26 9.76 -2.76
C LEU A 78 10.06 10.91 -3.38
N VAL A 79 9.39 11.96 -3.85
CA VAL A 79 10.04 13.15 -4.43
C VAL A 79 10.93 13.88 -3.43
N GLN A 80 10.53 13.94 -2.16
CA GLN A 80 11.35 14.56 -1.10
C GLN A 80 12.57 13.73 -0.69
N ASN A 81 12.61 12.46 -1.09
CA ASN A 81 13.61 11.49 -0.65
C ASN A 81 14.54 11.03 -1.79
N ILE A 82 14.31 11.47 -3.03
CA ILE A 82 15.18 11.27 -4.20
C ILE A 82 16.01 12.54 -4.40
#